data_AF-A0A9D8T2S6-F1
#
_entry.id   AF-A0A9D8T2S6-F1
#
_cell.length_a   1.000
_cell.length_b   1.000
_cell.length_c   1.000
_cell.angle_alpha   90.00
_cell.angle_beta   90.00
_cell.angle_gamma   90.00
#
_symmetry.space_group_name_H-M   'P 1'
#
loop_
_entity.id
_entity.type
_entity.pdbx_description
1 polymer ?
#
loop_
_entity_poly.entity_id
_entity_poly.type
_entity_poly.pdbx_seq_one_letter_code
_entity_poly.pdbx_strand_id
1 'polypeptide(L)'
;LWIIRIDQGGLVFYGGFILAITCVCIYARRKKISMPALLDVTSPAIAIGHAFGRLGCFLQGCCFGKVAPEGTWGAVRFPYHPASSIEHKMYLSDGMTRALYPTQLWESIANLILCAVLLILCKKFRRPGQIAGIYLITYAVIRFTLEFFRGDNPELMLGLTTSQNIALFLMIPIGSILLVMAKEKKELELKDA
;
A
#
# COMPACT_ATOMS: atom_id res chain seq x y z
N LEU A 1 -16.80 22.77 18.96
CA LEU A 1 -16.85 21.37 18.48
C LEU A 1 -15.97 21.17 17.23
N TRP A 2 -14.70 21.58 17.29
CA TRP A 2 -13.78 21.46 16.15
C TRP A 2 -13.39 20.00 15.86
N ILE A 3 -13.42 19.14 16.88
CA ILE A 3 -13.15 17.69 16.79
C ILE A 3 -14.19 16.91 15.96
N ILE A 4 -15.45 17.39 15.87
CA ILE A 4 -16.54 16.68 15.16
C ILE A 4 -16.66 17.15 13.69
N ARG A 5 -15.90 18.18 13.29
CA ARG A 5 -15.92 18.71 11.92
C ARG A 5 -15.07 17.88 10.95
N ILE A 6 -15.52 16.66 10.70
CA ILE A 6 -14.91 15.69 9.77
C ILE A 6 -14.99 16.19 8.31
N ASP A 7 -15.91 17.12 8.04
CA ASP A 7 -16.12 17.78 6.75
C ASP A 7 -14.94 18.67 6.32
N GLN A 8 -14.14 19.15 7.27
CA GLN A 8 -13.02 20.05 6.99
C GLN A 8 -11.68 19.31 6.77
N GLY A 9 -11.71 17.97 6.70
CA GLY A 9 -10.51 17.14 6.58
C GLY A 9 -9.89 16.80 7.93
N GLY A 10 -8.55 16.62 7.98
CA GLY A 10 -7.84 16.25 9.22
C GLY A 10 -7.78 14.76 9.54
N LEU A 11 -8.18 13.90 8.58
CA LEU A 11 -8.05 12.44 8.72
C LEU A 11 -6.60 12.01 8.50
N VAL A 12 -5.90 11.72 9.58
CA VAL A 12 -4.52 11.22 9.56
C VAL A 12 -4.54 9.69 9.43
N PHE A 13 -3.77 9.17 8.46
CA PHE A 13 -3.67 7.74 8.17
C PHE A 13 -3.35 6.89 9.42
N TYR A 14 -2.40 7.34 10.25
CA TYR A 14 -1.96 6.62 11.45
C TYR A 14 -3.08 6.34 12.46
N GLY A 15 -3.98 7.29 12.66
CA GLY A 15 -5.11 7.12 13.58
C GLY A 15 -6.08 6.04 13.10
N GLY A 16 -6.42 6.06 11.81
CA GLY A 16 -7.23 5.02 11.18
C GLY A 16 -6.56 3.65 11.21
N PHE A 17 -5.24 3.62 10.97
CA PHE A 17 -4.46 2.38 10.97
C PHE A 17 -4.41 1.71 12.36
N ILE A 18 -4.13 2.46 13.42
CA ILE A 18 -4.09 1.93 14.80
C ILE A 18 -5.47 1.40 15.21
N LEU A 19 -6.53 2.16 14.91
CA LEU A 19 -7.89 1.75 15.21
C LEU A 19 -8.27 0.48 14.44
N ALA A 20 -7.95 0.40 13.15
CA ALA A 20 -8.23 -0.77 12.31
C ALA A 20 -7.54 -2.03 12.86
N ILE A 21 -6.23 -1.96 13.19
CA ILE A 21 -5.51 -3.09 13.79
C ILE A 21 -6.15 -3.50 15.12
N THR A 22 -6.49 -2.53 15.97
CA THR A 22 -7.09 -2.79 17.27
C THR A 22 -8.43 -3.52 17.12
N CYS A 23 -9.30 -3.03 16.22
CA CYS A 23 -10.59 -3.67 15.92
C CYS A 23 -10.41 -5.08 15.37
N VAL A 24 -9.47 -5.30 14.43
CA VAL A 24 -9.18 -6.63 13.87
C VAL A 24 -8.69 -7.58 14.96
N CYS A 25 -7.80 -7.13 15.84
CA CYS A 25 -7.30 -7.92 16.97
C CYS A 25 -8.41 -8.29 17.97
N ILE A 26 -9.27 -7.36 18.33
CA ILE A 26 -10.41 -7.61 19.21
C ILE A 26 -11.38 -8.59 18.56
N TYR A 27 -11.68 -8.41 17.26
CA TYR A 27 -12.59 -9.29 16.52
C TYR A 27 -12.05 -10.72 16.44
N ALA A 28 -10.78 -10.89 16.06
CA ALA A 28 -10.11 -12.19 15.98
C ALA A 28 -10.17 -12.93 17.33
N ARG A 29 -9.88 -12.22 18.44
CA ARG A 29 -9.94 -12.79 19.79
C ARG A 29 -11.37 -13.17 20.19
N ARG A 30 -12.36 -12.30 19.98
CA ARG A 30 -13.76 -12.57 20.35
C ARG A 30 -14.37 -13.73 19.56
N LYS A 31 -13.96 -13.91 18.30
CA LYS A 31 -14.44 -15.00 17.44
C LYS A 31 -13.54 -16.24 17.44
N LYS A 32 -12.43 -16.23 18.19
CA LYS A 32 -11.45 -17.32 18.27
C LYS A 32 -10.92 -17.75 16.88
N ILE A 33 -10.76 -16.78 15.97
CA ILE A 33 -10.25 -17.01 14.62
C ILE A 33 -8.73 -16.89 14.64
N SER A 34 -8.03 -17.77 13.92
CA SER A 34 -6.58 -17.68 13.79
C SER A 34 -6.19 -16.42 13.03
N MET A 35 -5.30 -15.61 13.61
CA MET A 35 -4.89 -14.34 13.02
C MET A 35 -4.31 -14.49 11.60
N PRO A 36 -3.44 -15.47 11.29
CA PRO A 36 -2.92 -15.64 9.93
C PRO A 36 -4.02 -15.97 8.90
N ALA A 37 -5.06 -16.72 9.30
CA ALA A 37 -6.18 -17.01 8.41
C ALA A 37 -7.04 -15.77 8.16
N LEU A 38 -7.24 -14.95 9.20
CA LEU A 38 -7.95 -13.68 9.04
C LEU A 38 -7.20 -12.73 8.10
N LEU A 39 -5.88 -12.63 8.25
CA LEU A 39 -5.03 -11.82 7.36
C LEU A 39 -5.04 -12.33 5.92
N ASP A 40 -5.07 -13.64 5.69
CA ASP A 40 -5.18 -14.20 4.34
C ASP A 40 -6.46 -13.74 3.63
N VAL A 41 -7.59 -13.76 4.35
CA VAL A 41 -8.89 -13.36 3.80
C VAL A 41 -8.97 -11.86 3.57
N THR A 42 -8.38 -11.04 4.44
CA THR A 42 -8.42 -9.58 4.31
C THR A 42 -7.39 -9.03 3.32
N SER A 43 -6.33 -9.77 3.00
CA SER A 43 -5.24 -9.28 2.12
C SER A 43 -5.72 -8.82 0.73
N PRO A 44 -6.56 -9.56 -0.03
CA PRO A 44 -7.11 -9.07 -1.29
C PRO A 44 -7.95 -7.80 -1.11
N ALA A 45 -8.72 -7.71 -0.02
CA ALA A 45 -9.53 -6.54 0.31
C ALA A 45 -8.68 -5.30 0.60
N ILE A 46 -7.53 -5.48 1.24
CA ILE A 46 -6.57 -4.38 1.46
C ILE A 46 -5.95 -3.94 0.13
N ALA A 47 -5.55 -4.89 -0.74
CA ALA A 47 -4.97 -4.57 -2.04
C ALA A 47 -5.94 -3.73 -2.91
N ILE A 48 -7.21 -4.12 -3.01
CA ILE A 48 -8.20 -3.33 -3.75
C ILE A 48 -8.47 -1.97 -3.08
N GLY A 49 -8.47 -1.90 -1.75
CA GLY A 49 -8.57 -0.65 -1.01
C GLY A 49 -7.43 0.32 -1.34
N HIS A 50 -6.19 -0.18 -1.41
CA HIS A 50 -5.05 0.61 -1.85
C HIS A 50 -5.17 1.08 -3.30
N ALA A 51 -5.68 0.22 -4.20
CA ALA A 51 -5.87 0.59 -5.59
C ALA A 51 -6.82 1.79 -5.75
N PHE A 52 -7.99 1.74 -5.09
CA PHE A 52 -8.95 2.85 -5.12
C PHE A 52 -8.44 4.07 -4.36
N GLY A 53 -7.74 3.90 -3.25
CA GLY A 53 -7.12 5.00 -2.52
C GLY A 53 -6.16 5.80 -3.41
N ARG A 54 -5.31 5.09 -4.19
CA ARG A 54 -4.38 5.73 -5.13
C ARG A 54 -5.06 6.35 -6.34
N LEU A 55 -6.16 5.75 -6.81
CA LEU A 55 -6.99 6.38 -7.84
C LEU A 55 -7.61 7.69 -7.33
N GLY A 56 -8.05 7.73 -6.07
CA GLY A 56 -8.48 8.96 -5.40
C GLY A 56 -7.38 10.03 -5.36
N CYS A 57 -6.14 9.65 -5.00
CA CYS A 57 -5.00 10.57 -5.05
C CYS A 57 -4.74 11.12 -6.46
N PHE A 58 -4.91 10.29 -7.49
CA PHE A 58 -4.77 10.72 -8.88
C PHE A 58 -5.84 11.75 -9.26
N LEU A 59 -7.11 11.51 -8.92
CA LEU A 59 -8.21 12.44 -9.19
C LEU A 59 -8.04 13.77 -8.43
N GLN A 60 -7.46 13.72 -7.23
CA GLN A 60 -7.14 14.91 -6.44
C GLN A 60 -5.90 15.65 -6.96
N GLY A 61 -5.04 15.00 -7.76
CA GLY A 61 -3.77 15.55 -8.22
C GLY A 61 -2.73 15.69 -7.11
N CYS A 62 -2.62 14.70 -6.21
CA CYS A 62 -1.64 14.68 -5.12
C CYS A 62 -0.81 13.37 -5.10
N CYS A 63 0.35 13.40 -4.42
CA CYS A 63 1.24 12.24 -4.24
C CYS A 63 1.80 11.62 -5.54
N PHE A 64 2.04 12.44 -6.57
CA PHE A 64 2.64 12.04 -7.84
C PHE A 64 4.15 11.79 -7.72
N GLY A 65 4.79 11.36 -8.81
CA GLY A 65 6.24 11.19 -8.88
C GLY A 65 7.00 12.47 -9.21
N LYS A 66 8.31 12.34 -9.44
CA LYS A 66 9.19 13.42 -9.91
C LYS A 66 8.74 14.00 -11.25
N VAL A 67 9.26 15.18 -11.57
CA VAL A 67 9.14 15.76 -12.92
C VAL A 67 9.73 14.78 -13.93
N ALA A 68 8.92 14.39 -14.89
CA ALA A 68 9.32 13.53 -15.99
C ALA A 68 10.04 14.38 -17.06
N PRO A 69 11.12 13.87 -17.66
CA PRO A 69 11.74 14.51 -18.82
C PRO A 69 10.73 14.78 -19.94
N GLU A 70 10.98 15.81 -20.73
CA GLU A 70 10.12 16.13 -21.88
C GLU A 70 10.04 14.94 -22.86
N GLY A 71 8.83 14.69 -23.39
CA GLY A 71 8.58 13.55 -24.28
C GLY A 71 8.42 12.19 -23.59
N THR A 72 8.49 12.12 -22.25
CA THR A 72 8.24 10.86 -21.54
C THR A 72 6.79 10.39 -21.77
N TRP A 73 6.65 9.22 -22.41
CA TRP A 73 5.35 8.63 -22.67
C TRP A 73 4.62 8.28 -21.37
N GLY A 74 3.34 8.65 -21.29
CA GLY A 74 2.51 8.41 -20.11
C GLY A 74 2.71 9.39 -18.96
N ALA A 75 3.49 10.48 -19.13
CA ALA A 75 3.56 11.54 -18.13
C ALA A 75 2.22 12.33 -18.08
N VAL A 76 1.83 12.78 -16.88
CA VAL A 76 0.56 13.45 -16.64
C VAL A 76 0.79 14.86 -16.10
N ARG A 77 -0.07 15.80 -16.49
CA ARG A 77 -0.14 17.16 -15.95
C ARG A 77 -1.45 17.34 -15.20
N PHE A 78 -1.40 17.99 -14.05
CA PHE A 78 -2.59 18.29 -13.25
C PHE A 78 -2.91 19.79 -13.34
N PRO A 79 -4.19 20.16 -13.46
CA PRO A 79 -4.59 21.57 -13.47
C PRO A 79 -4.46 22.18 -12.08
N TYR A 80 -4.19 23.49 -12.03
CA TYR A 80 -4.20 24.24 -10.78
C TYR A 80 -5.56 24.18 -10.10
N HIS A 81 -5.55 23.98 -8.77
CA HIS A 81 -6.73 24.11 -7.92
C HIS A 81 -6.34 24.81 -6.61
N PRO A 82 -7.16 25.71 -6.04
CA PRO A 82 -6.81 26.42 -4.80
C PRO A 82 -6.48 25.50 -3.62
N ALA A 83 -7.19 24.36 -3.54
CA ALA A 83 -7.00 23.30 -2.55
C ALA A 83 -5.88 22.30 -2.89
N SER A 84 -5.05 22.56 -3.90
CA SER A 84 -3.93 21.70 -4.25
C SER A 84 -2.88 21.70 -3.13
N SER A 85 -2.17 20.57 -2.97
CA SER A 85 -1.09 20.45 -1.99
C SER A 85 0.05 21.43 -2.27
N ILE A 86 0.89 21.69 -1.25
CA ILE A 86 2.07 22.56 -1.39
C ILE A 86 3.01 22.02 -2.48
N GLU A 87 3.24 20.70 -2.50
CA GLU A 87 4.02 20.01 -3.54
C GLU A 87 3.47 20.27 -4.94
N HIS A 88 2.15 20.17 -5.14
CA HIS A 88 1.51 20.50 -6.41
C HIS A 88 1.83 21.92 -6.85
N LYS A 89 1.78 22.89 -5.92
CA LYS A 89 2.08 24.30 -6.22
C LYS A 89 3.54 24.52 -6.62
N MET A 90 4.47 23.73 -6.10
CA MET A 90 5.90 23.81 -6.46
C MET A 90 6.18 23.42 -7.91
N TYR A 91 5.39 22.52 -8.48
CA TYR A 91 5.56 22.04 -9.85
C TYR A 91 4.72 22.79 -10.88
N LEU A 92 4.02 23.86 -10.50
CA LEU A 92 3.21 24.66 -11.43
C LEU A 92 4.07 25.43 -12.44
N SER A 93 3.61 25.42 -13.69
CA SER A 93 4.06 26.24 -14.81
C SER A 93 2.84 26.57 -15.66
N ASP A 94 2.51 27.85 -15.81
CA ASP A 94 1.39 28.32 -16.65
C ASP A 94 0.03 27.68 -16.32
N GLY A 95 -0.33 27.64 -15.03
CA GLY A 95 -1.63 27.17 -14.56
C GLY A 95 -1.83 25.64 -14.55
N MET A 96 -0.81 24.87 -14.97
CA MET A 96 -0.76 23.41 -14.85
C MET A 96 0.54 22.96 -14.21
N THR A 97 0.61 21.73 -13.71
CA THR A 97 1.90 21.16 -13.32
C THR A 97 2.77 20.87 -14.54
N ARG A 98 4.09 20.83 -14.34
CA ARG A 98 5.00 20.17 -15.28
C ARG A 98 4.58 18.71 -15.48
N ALA A 99 5.10 18.06 -16.53
CA ALA A 99 4.85 16.65 -16.76
C ALA A 99 5.45 15.83 -15.60
N LEU A 100 4.63 15.02 -14.94
CA LEU A 100 5.01 14.23 -13.76
C LEU A 100 4.80 12.73 -14.04
N TYR A 101 5.61 11.89 -13.41
CA TYR A 101 5.37 10.44 -13.42
C TYR A 101 4.08 10.12 -12.65
N PRO A 102 3.09 9.44 -13.27
CA PRO A 102 1.82 9.13 -12.61
C PRO A 102 1.95 7.88 -11.71
N THR A 103 2.83 7.96 -10.71
CA THR A 103 3.13 6.85 -9.79
C THR A 103 1.88 6.32 -9.09
N GLN A 104 0.85 7.15 -8.88
CA GLN A 104 -0.42 6.75 -8.30
C GLN A 104 -1.18 5.77 -9.21
N LEU A 105 -1.17 6.00 -10.52
CA LEU A 105 -1.84 5.11 -11.47
C LEU A 105 -1.08 3.78 -11.58
N TRP A 106 0.26 3.83 -11.61
CA TRP A 106 1.09 2.65 -11.58
C TRP A 106 0.86 1.82 -10.31
N GLU A 107 0.80 2.48 -9.14
CA GLU A 107 0.49 1.83 -7.86
C GLU A 107 -0.93 1.25 -7.86
N SER A 108 -1.91 1.97 -8.41
CA SER A 108 -3.29 1.49 -8.50
C SER A 108 -3.40 0.22 -9.34
N ILE A 109 -2.81 0.23 -10.55
CA ILE A 109 -2.78 -0.93 -11.45
C ILE A 109 -2.06 -2.10 -10.79
N ALA A 110 -0.88 -1.87 -10.20
CA ALA A 110 -0.12 -2.92 -9.53
C ALA A 110 -0.92 -3.55 -8.37
N ASN A 111 -1.67 -2.76 -7.61
CA ASN A 111 -2.53 -3.26 -6.54
C ASN A 111 -3.78 -4.00 -7.06
N LEU A 112 -4.36 -3.59 -8.18
CA LEU A 112 -5.45 -4.34 -8.83
C LEU A 112 -4.97 -5.70 -9.34
N ILE A 113 -3.80 -5.74 -9.99
CA ILE A 113 -3.18 -6.99 -10.43
C ILE A 113 -2.88 -7.87 -9.20
N LEU A 114 -2.29 -7.30 -8.15
CA LEU A 114 -2.01 -8.01 -6.91
C LEU A 114 -3.29 -8.59 -6.30
N CYS A 115 -4.38 -7.82 -6.23
CA CYS A 115 -5.67 -8.30 -5.75
C CYS A 115 -6.17 -9.50 -6.58
N ALA A 116 -6.17 -9.38 -7.91
CA ALA A 116 -6.60 -10.46 -8.80
C ALA A 116 -5.76 -11.72 -8.62
N VAL A 117 -4.43 -11.57 -8.54
CA VAL A 117 -3.50 -12.67 -8.28
C VAL A 117 -3.81 -13.32 -6.93
N LEU A 118 -3.96 -12.54 -5.86
CA LEU A 118 -4.27 -13.09 -4.53
C LEU A 118 -5.60 -13.85 -4.51
N LEU A 119 -6.65 -13.36 -5.17
CA LEU A 119 -7.93 -14.06 -5.28
C LEU A 119 -7.82 -15.40 -6.01
N ILE A 120 -6.99 -15.48 -7.05
CA ILE A 120 -6.70 -16.74 -7.75
C ILE A 120 -5.92 -17.67 -6.80
N LEU A 121 -4.93 -17.14 -6.11
CA LEU A 121 -4.09 -17.89 -5.18
C LEU A 121 -4.86 -18.39 -3.96
N CYS A 122 -5.89 -17.68 -3.48
CA CYS A 122 -6.80 -18.14 -2.43
C CYS A 122 -7.50 -19.47 -2.79
N LYS A 123 -7.70 -19.77 -4.08
CA LYS A 123 -8.28 -21.04 -4.51
C LYS A 123 -7.29 -22.21 -4.40
N LYS A 124 -5.99 -21.93 -4.49
CA LYS A 124 -4.90 -22.91 -4.52
C LYS A 124 -4.29 -23.14 -3.13
N PHE A 125 -4.08 -22.08 -2.37
CA PHE A 125 -3.48 -22.14 -1.05
C PHE A 125 -4.56 -22.34 0.01
N ARG A 126 -4.32 -23.29 0.91
CA ARG A 126 -5.24 -23.65 1.99
C ARG A 126 -4.68 -23.42 3.38
N ARG A 127 -3.40 -23.03 3.49
CA ARG A 127 -2.77 -22.84 4.79
C ARG A 127 -2.82 -21.39 5.25
N PRO A 128 -3.18 -21.14 6.53
CA PRO A 128 -3.15 -19.82 7.12
C PRO A 128 -1.76 -19.15 7.01
N GLY A 129 -1.73 -17.88 6.63
CA GLY A 129 -0.54 -17.03 6.51
C GLY A 129 0.07 -16.98 5.11
N GLN A 130 -0.33 -17.84 4.17
CA GLN A 130 0.29 -17.90 2.85
C GLN A 130 -0.05 -16.68 1.99
N ILE A 131 -1.33 -16.32 1.94
CA ILE A 131 -1.81 -15.21 1.09
C ILE A 131 -1.33 -13.88 1.66
N ALA A 132 -1.40 -13.72 2.98
CA ALA A 132 -0.90 -12.54 3.68
C ALA A 132 0.62 -12.36 3.51
N GLY A 133 1.38 -13.45 3.60
CA GLY A 133 2.82 -13.42 3.35
C GLY A 133 3.17 -12.98 1.93
N ILE A 134 2.49 -13.56 0.92
CA ILE A 134 2.67 -13.18 -0.48
C ILE A 134 2.28 -11.71 -0.70
N TYR A 135 1.17 -11.26 -0.13
CA TYR A 135 0.73 -9.87 -0.20
C TYR A 135 1.79 -8.92 0.36
N LEU A 136 2.28 -9.16 1.58
CA LEU A 136 3.26 -8.30 2.24
C LEU A 136 4.56 -8.17 1.44
N ILE A 137 5.11 -9.29 0.96
CA ILE A 137 6.34 -9.29 0.18
C ILE A 137 6.12 -8.59 -1.17
N THR A 138 5.06 -8.94 -1.89
CA THR A 138 4.82 -8.39 -3.23
C THR A 138 4.53 -6.89 -3.17
N TYR A 139 3.72 -6.44 -2.20
CA TYR A 139 3.46 -5.02 -2.01
C TYR A 139 4.70 -4.26 -1.55
N ALA A 140 5.55 -4.86 -0.71
CA ALA A 140 6.84 -4.27 -0.33
C ALA A 140 7.74 -4.03 -1.55
N VAL A 141 7.82 -4.98 -2.47
CA VAL A 141 8.57 -4.83 -3.72
C VAL A 141 7.97 -3.72 -4.59
N ILE A 142 6.65 -3.71 -4.79
CA ILE A 142 5.96 -2.64 -5.55
C ILE A 142 6.28 -1.26 -4.95
N ARG A 143 6.18 -1.11 -3.63
CA ARG A 143 6.48 0.14 -2.93
C ARG A 143 7.94 0.54 -3.07
N PHE A 144 8.85 -0.41 -2.90
CA PHE A 144 10.29 -0.18 -3.03
C PHE A 144 10.65 0.32 -4.44
N THR A 145 10.10 -0.30 -5.48
CA THR A 145 10.35 0.09 -6.87
C THR A 145 9.72 1.44 -7.23
N LEU A 146 8.48 1.71 -6.79
CA LEU A 146 7.81 2.98 -7.07
C LEU A 146 8.49 4.19 -6.42
N GLU A 147 9.16 3.96 -5.29
CA GLU A 147 9.82 5.02 -4.54
C GLU A 147 10.97 5.68 -5.32
N PHE A 148 11.67 4.95 -6.20
CA PHE A 148 12.71 5.55 -7.07
C PHE A 148 12.15 6.68 -7.96
N PHE A 149 10.87 6.56 -8.33
CA PHE A 149 10.14 7.54 -9.14
C PHE A 149 9.45 8.61 -8.30
N ARG A 150 9.37 8.47 -6.96
CA ARG A 150 8.80 9.48 -6.05
C ARG A 150 9.85 10.53 -5.70
N GLY A 151 9.45 11.81 -5.75
CA GLY A 151 10.34 12.96 -5.55
C GLY A 151 10.30 13.60 -4.17
N ASP A 152 9.31 13.24 -3.36
CA ASP A 152 8.87 14.08 -2.25
C ASP A 152 9.24 13.53 -0.86
N ASN A 153 9.95 12.40 -0.79
CA ASN A 153 10.28 11.77 0.49
C ASN A 153 11.75 12.02 0.86
N PRO A 154 12.04 12.80 1.93
CA PRO A 154 13.40 12.96 2.42
C PRO A 154 13.96 11.60 2.87
N GLU A 155 15.25 11.38 2.60
CA GLU A 155 15.98 10.22 3.10
C GLU A 155 15.97 10.24 4.63
N LEU A 156 15.55 9.13 5.26
CA LEU A 156 15.37 9.08 6.71
C LEU A 156 16.55 8.38 7.40
N MET A 157 16.93 7.19 6.90
CA MET A 157 18.02 6.38 7.44
C MET A 157 18.71 5.61 6.31
N LEU A 158 20.05 5.54 6.35
CA LEU A 158 20.91 4.80 5.40
C LEU A 158 20.80 5.28 3.92
N GLY A 159 20.37 6.52 3.68
CA GLY A 159 20.09 7.01 2.32
C GLY A 159 18.83 6.41 1.69
N LEU A 160 17.99 5.72 2.48
CA LEU A 160 16.72 5.15 2.05
C LEU A 160 15.55 5.97 2.61
N THR A 161 14.49 6.04 1.82
CA THR A 161 13.24 6.70 2.20
C THR A 161 12.48 5.90 3.27
N THR A 162 11.51 6.53 3.93
CA THR A 162 10.64 5.87 4.92
C THR A 162 9.91 4.65 4.35
N SER A 163 9.40 4.73 3.12
CA SER A 163 8.73 3.62 2.45
C SER A 163 9.66 2.41 2.24
N GLN A 164 10.91 2.67 1.82
CA GLN A 164 11.89 1.61 1.57
C GLN A 164 12.32 0.93 2.87
N ASN A 165 12.53 1.70 3.94
CA ASN A 165 12.84 1.14 5.25
C ASN A 165 11.70 0.28 5.80
N ILE A 166 10.43 0.72 5.67
CA ILE A 166 9.27 -0.09 6.07
C ILE A 166 9.17 -1.37 5.22
N ALA A 167 9.38 -1.27 3.91
CA ALA A 167 9.36 -2.43 3.02
C ALA A 167 10.41 -3.47 3.42
N LEU A 168 11.66 -3.03 3.64
CA LEU A 168 12.81 -3.90 3.91
C LEU A 168 12.82 -4.48 5.32
N PHE A 169 12.57 -3.66 6.34
CA PHE A 169 12.75 -4.06 7.73
C PHE A 169 11.47 -4.56 8.41
N LEU A 170 10.30 -4.29 7.83
CA LEU A 170 9.02 -4.69 8.43
C LEU A 170 8.24 -5.64 7.52
N MET A 171 7.93 -5.23 6.28
CA MET A 171 7.01 -5.99 5.44
C MET A 171 7.61 -7.31 4.94
N ILE A 172 8.84 -7.30 4.42
CA ILE A 172 9.51 -8.51 3.92
C ILE A 172 9.76 -9.53 5.05
N PRO A 173 10.29 -9.15 6.24
CA PRO A 173 10.50 -10.09 7.33
C PRO A 173 9.21 -10.72 7.83
N ILE A 174 8.16 -9.93 8.07
CA ILE A 174 6.86 -10.45 8.53
C ILE A 174 6.26 -11.39 7.48
N GLY A 175 6.30 -10.99 6.20
CA GLY A 175 5.79 -11.83 5.12
C GLY A 175 6.56 -13.16 5.01
N SER A 176 7.88 -13.13 5.19
CA SER A 176 8.73 -14.33 5.15
C SER A 176 8.45 -15.26 6.32
N ILE A 177 8.30 -14.73 7.53
CA ILE A 177 7.94 -15.50 8.73
C ILE A 177 6.59 -16.21 8.52
N LEU A 178 5.57 -15.51 8.00
CA LEU A 178 4.26 -16.11 7.73
C LEU A 178 4.35 -17.27 6.73
N LEU A 179 5.18 -17.16 5.70
CA LEU A 179 5.39 -18.22 4.73
C LEU A 179 6.14 -19.42 5.31
N VAL A 180 7.16 -19.19 6.14
CA VAL A 180 7.90 -20.28 6.82
C VAL A 180 6.97 -21.03 7.78
N MET A 181 6.22 -20.32 8.62
CA MET A 181 5.27 -20.93 9.55
C MET A 181 4.19 -21.75 8.82
N ALA A 182 3.72 -21.27 7.67
CA ALA A 182 2.76 -22.00 6.84
C ALA A 182 3.38 -23.28 6.23
N LYS A 183 4.69 -23.29 5.96
CA LYS A 183 5.42 -24.45 5.46
C LYS A 183 5.70 -25.48 6.56
N GLU A 184 6.15 -25.06 7.74
CA GLU A 184 6.42 -25.97 8.86
C GLU A 184 5.16 -26.73 9.28
N LYS A 185 4.01 -26.05 9.28
CA LYS A 185 2.72 -26.69 9.57
C LYS A 185 2.35 -27.77 8.54
N LYS A 186 2.76 -27.61 7.27
CA LYS A 186 2.62 -28.65 6.23
C LYS A 186 3.43 -29.90 6.59
N GLU A 187 4.69 -29.70 6.96
CA GLU A 187 5.62 -30.80 7.19
C GLU A 187 5.24 -31.61 8.44
N LEU A 188 4.69 -30.96 9.47
CA LEU A 188 4.12 -31.64 10.63
C LEU A 188 2.89 -32.48 10.27
N GLU A 189 1.92 -31.90 9.54
CA GLU A 189 0.72 -32.63 9.07
C GLU A 189 1.05 -33.85 8.20
N LEU A 190 2.16 -33.81 7.44
CA LEU A 190 2.63 -34.94 6.63
C LEU A 190 3.41 -35.99 7.42
N LYS A 191 4.01 -35.64 8.56
CA LYS A 191 4.71 -36.60 9.44
C LYS A 191 3.74 -37.36 10.35
N ASP A 192 2.60 -36.75 10.66
CA ASP A 192 1.55 -37.33 11.51
C ASP A 192 0.53 -38.18 10.74
N ALA A 193 0.63 -38.24 9.39
CA ALA A 193 -0.28 -38.97 8.49
C ALA A 193 0.38 -40.24 7.92
#